data_AF-A0A817VPW0-F1
#
_entry.id   AF-A0A817VPW0-F1
#
_cell.length_a   1.000
_cell.length_b   1.000
_cell.length_c   1.000
_cell.angle_alpha   90.00
_cell.angle_beta   90.00
_cell.angle_gamma   90.00
#
_symmetry.space_group_name_H-M   'P 1'
#
loop_
_entity.id
_entity.type
_entity.pdbx_description
1 polymer ?
#
loop_
_entity_poly.entity_id
_entity_poly.type
_entity_poly.pdbx_seq_one_letter_code
_entity_poly.pdbx_strand_id
1 'polypeptide(L)'
;SILKRVPAVAFTADIWKSGARKYYISLTAHMFDEEFTVVPLVLSLRQLTERHLAVNIQSFFMFELDEKFQIRPEQRAGITTDCASEMVAVTSHGLFGPRHACIAHVWNNVVINGLSLWSPPNVEK
;
A
#
# COMPACT_ATOMS: atom_id res chain seq x y z
N SER A 1 -19.64 -11.79 -0.71
CA SER A 1 -18.91 -10.90 -1.64
C SER A 1 -18.05 -11.76 -2.55
N ILE A 2 -17.65 -11.23 -3.71
CA ILE A 2 -16.73 -11.90 -4.65
C ILE A 2 -15.42 -12.35 -3.97
N LEU A 3 -14.94 -11.58 -2.99
CA LEU A 3 -13.76 -11.89 -2.16
C LEU A 3 -13.81 -13.25 -1.46
N LYS A 4 -15.01 -13.76 -1.13
CA LYS A 4 -15.16 -15.06 -0.45
C LYS A 4 -15.03 -16.25 -1.41
N ARG A 5 -15.16 -16.01 -2.72
CA ARG A 5 -15.22 -17.05 -3.76
C ARG A 5 -13.88 -17.24 -4.48
N VAL A 6 -12.99 -16.25 -4.43
CA VAL A 6 -11.69 -16.35 -5.09
C VAL A 6 -10.66 -17.08 -4.22
N PRO A 7 -9.76 -17.85 -4.84
CA PRO A 7 -8.71 -18.56 -4.11
C PRO A 7 -7.60 -17.63 -3.62
N ALA A 8 -7.36 -16.51 -4.32
CA ALA A 8 -6.26 -15.60 -4.07
C ALA A 8 -6.67 -14.14 -4.27
N VAL A 9 -6.11 -13.25 -3.44
CA VAL A 9 -6.30 -11.80 -3.45
C VAL A 9 -4.94 -11.14 -3.26
N ALA A 10 -4.54 -10.30 -4.21
CA ALA A 10 -3.41 -9.40 -4.06
C ALA A 10 -3.89 -8.04 -3.57
N PHE A 11 -3.01 -7.28 -2.92
CA PHE A 11 -3.38 -6.00 -2.33
C PHE A 11 -2.46 -4.87 -2.80
N THR A 12 -3.01 -3.67 -2.86
CA THR A 12 -2.24 -2.44 -2.87
C THR A 12 -2.69 -1.57 -1.71
N ALA A 13 -1.75 -0.93 -1.04
CA ALA A 13 -2.04 0.07 -0.03
C ALA A 13 -1.14 1.28 -0.20
N ASP A 14 -1.72 2.45 -0.01
CA ASP A 14 -1.05 3.74 -0.15
C ASP A 14 -1.36 4.63 1.04
N ILE A 15 -0.35 5.33 1.54
CA ILE A 15 -0.46 6.34 2.60
C ILE A 15 0.02 7.66 2.06
N TRP A 16 -0.82 8.69 2.21
CA TRP A 16 -0.43 10.04 1.83
C TRP A 16 -0.89 11.06 2.85
N LYS A 17 -0.18 12.19 2.84
CA LYS A 17 -0.56 13.38 3.59
C LYS A 17 -1.27 14.35 2.65
N SER A 18 -2.51 14.70 2.98
CA SER A 18 -3.26 15.73 2.27
C SER A 18 -2.68 17.13 2.50
N GLY A 19 -3.07 18.10 1.66
CA GLY A 19 -2.72 19.51 1.85
C GLY A 19 -3.22 20.09 3.18
N ALA A 20 -4.29 19.53 3.75
CA ALA A 20 -4.80 19.88 5.09
C ALA A 20 -4.02 19.22 6.24
N ARG A 21 -2.83 18.65 5.97
CA ARG A 21 -1.95 17.95 6.91
C ARG A 21 -2.55 16.70 7.57
N LYS A 22 -3.63 16.16 7.01
CA LYS A 22 -4.24 14.90 7.46
C LYS A 22 -3.65 13.72 6.69
N TYR A 23 -3.35 12.63 7.39
CA TYR A 23 -2.93 11.37 6.76
C TYR A 23 -4.13 10.53 6.36
N TYR A 24 -4.01 9.85 5.24
CA TYR A 24 -5.00 8.90 4.74
C TYR A 24 -4.32 7.59 4.40
N ILE A 25 -5.08 6.50 4.48
CA ILE A 25 -4.69 5.19 4.02
C ILE A 25 -5.79 4.62 3.14
N SER A 26 -5.38 3.97 2.05
CA SER A 26 -6.27 3.16 1.22
C SER A 26 -5.82 1.70 1.22
N LEU A 27 -6.79 0.81 1.05
CA LEU A 27 -6.54 -0.61 0.79
C LEU A 27 -7.41 -1.03 -0.39
N THR A 28 -6.78 -1.58 -1.43
CA THR A 28 -7.44 -2.09 -2.62
C THR A 28 -7.09 -3.56 -2.78
N ALA A 29 -8.10 -4.39 -3.01
CA ALA A 29 -7.95 -5.79 -3.37
C ALA A 29 -7.92 -5.92 -4.89
N HIS A 30 -7.10 -6.85 -5.38
CA HIS A 30 -6.97 -7.21 -6.79
C HIS A 30 -7.15 -8.71 -6.91
N MET A 31 -8.01 -9.11 -7.82
CA MET A 31 -8.44 -10.50 -7.99
C MET A 31 -8.79 -10.75 -9.45
N PHE A 32 -8.81 -12.02 -9.85
CA PHE A 32 -9.36 -12.42 -11.14
C PHE A 32 -10.84 -12.79 -10.99
N ASP A 33 -11.67 -12.36 -11.93
CA ASP A 33 -13.03 -12.87 -12.09
C ASP A 33 -13.07 -14.21 -12.84
N GLU A 34 -14.27 -14.70 -13.15
CA GLU A 34 -14.48 -15.99 -13.82
C GLU A 34 -13.95 -15.99 -15.27
N GLU A 35 -13.84 -14.80 -15.86
CA GLU A 35 -13.30 -14.54 -17.19
C GLU A 35 -11.78 -14.25 -17.19
N PHE A 36 -11.10 -14.41 -16.05
CA PHE A 36 -9.68 -14.09 -15.86
C PHE A 36 -9.32 -12.62 -16.12
N THR A 37 -10.27 -11.71 -15.93
CA THR A 37 -10.03 -10.27 -15.94
C THR A 37 -9.62 -9.80 -14.55
N VAL A 38 -8.63 -8.89 -14.47
CA VAL A 38 -8.23 -8.28 -13.20
C VAL A 38 -9.29 -7.27 -12.76
N VAL A 39 -9.86 -7.51 -11.58
CA VAL A 39 -10.86 -6.64 -10.96
C VAL A 39 -10.26 -5.97 -9.73
N PRO A 40 -10.07 -4.64 -9.75
CA PRO A 40 -9.72 -3.88 -8.56
C PRO A 40 -10.97 -3.58 -7.72
N LEU A 41 -10.89 -3.77 -6.42
CA LEU A 41 -11.93 -3.44 -5.46
C LEU A 41 -11.34 -2.62 -4.31
N VAL A 42 -11.74 -1.34 -4.23
CA VAL A 42 -11.36 -0.49 -3.09
C VAL A 42 -12.10 -0.98 -1.84
N LEU A 43 -11.36 -1.58 -0.92
CA LEU A 43 -11.90 -2.13 0.33
C LEU A 43 -12.16 -1.01 1.34
N SER A 44 -11.24 -0.03 1.38
CA SER A 44 -11.29 1.03 2.36
C SER A 44 -10.48 2.24 1.96
N LEU A 45 -10.96 3.39 2.44
CA LEU A 45 -10.28 4.66 2.44
C LEU A 45 -10.56 5.32 3.79
N ARG A 46 -9.53 5.54 4.59
CA ARG A 46 -9.68 6.13 5.94
C ARG A 46 -8.68 7.23 6.19
N GLN A 47 -9.09 8.20 6.98
CA GLN A 47 -8.16 9.14 7.60
C GLN A 47 -7.46 8.44 8.77
N LEU A 48 -6.14 8.54 8.84
CA LEU A 48 -5.34 8.13 9.99
C LEU A 48 -5.13 9.31 10.93
N THR A 49 -5.18 9.05 12.23
CA THR A 49 -4.79 10.02 13.27
C THR A 49 -3.28 9.89 13.54
N GLU A 50 -2.60 11.03 13.76
CA GLU A 50 -1.11 11.10 13.74
C GLU A 50 -0.42 10.32 14.89
N ARG A 51 -1.12 10.04 15.99
CA ARG A 51 -0.54 9.36 17.15
C ARG A 51 -0.44 7.85 16.88
N HIS A 52 0.76 7.27 16.94
CA HIS A 52 1.03 5.82 16.77
C HIS A 52 0.78 5.26 15.35
N LEU A 53 1.25 5.97 14.32
CA LEU A 53 0.99 5.65 12.90
C LEU A 53 1.19 4.16 12.54
N ALA A 54 2.32 3.53 12.91
CA ALA A 54 2.56 2.11 12.59
C ALA A 54 1.53 1.15 13.22
N VAL A 55 1.20 1.35 14.51
CA VAL A 55 0.19 0.54 15.22
C VAL A 55 -1.20 0.77 14.62
N ASN A 56 -1.51 2.01 14.23
CA ASN A 56 -2.78 2.35 13.59
C ASN A 56 -2.89 1.69 12.21
N ILE A 57 -1.81 1.65 11.43
CA ILE A 57 -1.77 0.98 10.11
C ILE A 57 -2.00 -0.52 10.27
N GLN A 58 -1.30 -1.16 11.21
CA GLN A 58 -1.48 -2.60 11.48
C GLN A 58 -2.91 -2.91 11.92
N SER A 59 -3.43 -2.15 12.89
CA SER A 59 -4.81 -2.32 13.39
C SER A 59 -5.84 -2.09 12.28
N PHE A 60 -5.59 -1.11 11.40
CA PHE A 60 -6.41 -0.87 10.22
C PHE A 60 -6.44 -2.10 9.30
N PHE A 61 -5.29 -2.65 8.94
CA PHE A 61 -5.25 -3.82 8.07
C PHE A 61 -5.92 -5.04 8.68
N MET A 62 -5.65 -5.34 9.96
CA MET A 62 -6.31 -6.45 10.67
C MET A 62 -7.83 -6.27 10.68
N PHE A 63 -8.32 -5.08 11.00
CA PHE A 63 -9.76 -4.80 10.98
C PHE A 63 -10.38 -5.00 9.59
N GLU A 64 -9.75 -4.47 8.53
CA GLU A 64 -10.29 -4.61 7.17
C GLU A 64 -10.27 -6.08 6.72
N LEU A 65 -9.16 -6.79 6.93
CA LEU A 65 -8.97 -8.16 6.46
C LEU A 65 -9.78 -9.17 7.27
N ASP A 66 -9.65 -9.15 8.59
CA ASP A 66 -10.16 -10.21 9.48
C ASP A 66 -11.63 -9.94 9.85
N GLU A 67 -11.94 -8.73 10.30
CA GLU A 67 -13.24 -8.41 10.87
C GLU A 67 -14.27 -8.03 9.80
N LYS A 68 -13.92 -7.06 8.94
CA LYS A 68 -14.89 -6.46 8.00
C LYS A 68 -15.11 -7.31 6.75
N PHE A 69 -14.03 -7.76 6.11
CA PHE A 69 -14.13 -8.53 4.85
C PHE A 69 -13.93 -10.03 5.03
N GLN A 70 -13.41 -10.49 6.18
CA GLN A 70 -13.20 -11.89 6.51
C GLN A 70 -12.38 -12.63 5.44
N ILE A 71 -11.30 -12.02 4.97
CA ILE A 71 -10.36 -12.57 4.00
C ILE A 71 -9.41 -13.51 4.73
N ARG A 72 -9.43 -14.79 4.39
CA ARG A 72 -8.63 -15.82 5.08
C ARG A 72 -7.13 -15.61 4.80
N PRO A 73 -6.23 -15.93 5.75
CA PRO A 73 -4.78 -15.79 5.56
C PRO A 73 -4.27 -16.45 4.27
N GLU A 74 -4.72 -17.67 3.98
CA GLU A 74 -4.39 -18.46 2.80
C GLU A 74 -4.92 -17.87 1.48
N GLN A 75 -5.87 -16.92 1.51
CA GLN A 75 -6.29 -16.18 0.32
C GLN A 75 -5.35 -14.99 0.02
N ARG A 76 -4.45 -14.61 0.93
CA ARG A 76 -3.64 -13.38 0.80
C ARG A 76 -2.38 -13.69 0.01
N ALA A 77 -2.35 -13.25 -1.25
CA ALA A 77 -1.29 -13.58 -2.21
C ALA A 77 -0.09 -12.62 -2.16
N GLY A 78 -0.23 -11.47 -1.52
CA GLY A 78 0.82 -10.46 -1.38
C GLY A 78 0.26 -9.06 -1.35
N ILE A 79 1.11 -8.09 -1.01
CA ILE A 79 0.78 -6.67 -0.98
C ILE A 79 1.86 -5.81 -1.64
N THR A 80 1.45 -4.80 -2.39
CA THR A 80 2.33 -3.76 -2.91
C THR A 80 2.10 -2.46 -2.16
N THR A 81 3.17 -1.86 -1.65
CA THR A 81 3.11 -0.58 -0.90
C THR A 81 4.23 0.36 -1.34
N ASP A 82 4.15 1.63 -0.95
CA ASP A 82 5.32 2.51 -0.97
C ASP A 82 6.49 1.96 -0.11
N CYS A 83 7.63 2.64 -0.16
CA CYS A 83 8.82 2.29 0.60
C CYS A 83 8.94 3.07 1.92
N ALA A 84 7.86 3.66 2.43
CA ALA A 84 7.88 4.31 3.74
C ALA A 84 8.16 3.27 4.84
N SER A 85 8.97 3.64 5.83
CA SER A 85 9.44 2.75 6.90
C SER A 85 8.31 2.02 7.63
N GLU A 86 7.23 2.73 7.91
CA GLU A 86 6.07 2.23 8.64
C GLU A 86 5.29 1.21 7.79
N MET A 87 5.13 1.47 6.49
CA MET A 87 4.48 0.55 5.57
C MET A 87 5.30 -0.70 5.38
N VAL A 88 6.62 -0.56 5.20
CA VAL A 88 7.56 -1.69 5.10
C VAL A 88 7.48 -2.55 6.36
N ALA A 89 7.58 -1.93 7.55
CA ALA A 89 7.53 -2.66 8.82
C ALA A 89 6.22 -3.45 8.94
N VAL A 90 5.06 -2.78 8.82
CA VAL A 90 3.76 -3.43 9.04
C VAL A 90 3.48 -4.55 8.02
N THR A 91 3.87 -4.36 6.76
CA THR A 91 3.53 -5.31 5.68
C THR A 91 4.55 -6.43 5.48
N SER A 92 5.73 -6.34 6.10
CA SER A 92 6.75 -7.40 6.01
C SER A 92 6.54 -8.54 7.02
N HIS A 93 5.64 -8.38 8.00
CA HIS A 93 5.39 -9.38 9.07
C HIS A 93 4.40 -10.50 8.68
N GLY A 94 4.21 -10.76 7.37
CA GLY A 94 3.45 -11.93 6.90
C GLY A 94 1.92 -11.79 6.93
N LEU A 95 1.38 -10.61 7.27
CA LEU A 95 -0.08 -10.38 7.30
C LEU A 95 -0.75 -10.59 5.94
N PHE A 96 -0.03 -10.33 4.85
CA PHE A 96 -0.52 -10.34 3.48
C PHE A 96 0.14 -11.39 2.57
N GLY A 97 1.12 -12.15 3.06
CA GLY A 97 2.08 -12.86 2.22
C GLY A 97 3.29 -11.99 1.83
N PRO A 98 3.88 -12.16 0.63
CA PRO A 98 5.04 -11.38 0.22
C PRO A 98 4.70 -9.89 0.05
N ARG A 99 5.65 -9.03 0.42
CA ARG A 99 5.60 -7.59 0.16
C ARG A 99 6.36 -7.27 -1.13
N HIS A 100 5.76 -6.45 -1.98
CA HIS A 100 6.38 -5.83 -3.15
C HIS A 100 6.49 -4.32 -2.98
N ALA A 101 7.60 -3.73 -3.45
CA ALA A 101 7.77 -2.29 -3.47
C ALA A 101 7.02 -1.67 -4.65
N CYS A 102 6.33 -0.56 -4.44
CA CYS A 102 5.69 0.22 -5.48
C CYS A 102 6.74 0.79 -6.43
N ILE A 103 6.71 0.36 -7.69
CA ILE A 103 7.68 0.79 -8.69
C ILE A 103 7.65 2.31 -8.93
N ALA A 104 6.47 2.93 -8.87
CA ALA A 104 6.33 4.38 -9.03
C ALA A 104 7.07 5.13 -7.91
N HIS A 105 6.95 4.66 -6.66
CA HIS A 105 7.67 5.26 -5.53
C HIS A 105 9.18 5.01 -5.63
N VAL A 106 9.59 3.80 -6.03
CA VAL A 106 11.01 3.47 -6.25
C VAL A 106 11.62 4.40 -7.30
N TRP A 107 10.96 4.58 -8.45
CA TRP A 107 11.42 5.49 -9.49
C TRP A 107 11.46 6.94 -9.04
N ASN A 108 10.43 7.41 -8.34
CA ASN A 108 10.43 8.75 -7.77
C ASN A 108 11.66 8.99 -6.87
N ASN A 109 11.99 8.02 -6.01
CA ASN A 109 13.17 8.11 -5.15
C ASN A 109 14.47 8.14 -5.95
N VAL A 110 14.58 7.33 -7.01
CA VAL A 110 15.74 7.36 -7.92
C VAL A 110 15.90 8.74 -8.55
N VAL A 111 14.82 9.33 -9.06
CA VAL A 111 14.86 10.65 -9.71
C VAL A 111 15.23 11.74 -8.71
N ILE A 112 14.59 11.78 -7.53
CA ILE A 112 14.87 12.78 -6.49
C ILE A 112 16.32 12.68 -6.02
N ASN A 113 16.81 11.47 -5.78
CA ASN A 113 18.20 11.25 -5.37
C ASN A 113 19.19 11.59 -6.49
N GLY A 114 18.84 11.34 -7.76
CA GLY A 114 19.66 11.75 -8.89
C GLY A 114 19.76 13.27 -9.01
N LEU A 115 18.64 13.97 -8.84
CA LEU A 115 18.60 15.44 -8.89
C LEU A 115 19.31 16.10 -7.70
N SER A 116 19.30 15.49 -6.52
CA SER A 116 20.02 16.04 -5.35
C SER A 116 21.55 15.96 -5.49
N LEU A 117 22.04 15.03 -6.32
CA LEU A 117 23.46 14.93 -6.70
C LEU A 117 23.81 15.85 -7.87
N TRP A 118 22.82 16.38 -8.59
CA TRP A 118 23.07 17.25 -9.74
C TRP A 118 23.47 18.65 -9.28
N SER A 119 24.71 19.04 -9.64
CA SER A 119 25.13 20.43 -9.58
C SER A 119 24.93 21.05 -10.96
N PRO A 120 24.15 22.15 -11.10
CA PRO A 120 24.04 22.84 -12.37
C PRO A 120 25.44 23.31 -12.82
N PRO A 121 25.78 23.20 -14.12
CA PRO A 121 27.01 23.80 -14.61
C PRO A 121 27.01 25.29 -14.30
N ASN A 122 28.17 25.82 -13.90
CA ASN A 122 28.36 27.26 -13.72
C ASN A 122 28.00 27.96 -15.03
N VAL A 123 26.83 28.59 -15.07
CA VAL A 123 26.48 29.49 -16.16
C VAL A 123 27.27 30.76 -15.90
N GLU A 124 28.46 30.85 -16.48
CA GLU A 124 29.20 32.11 -16.57
C GLU A 124 28.28 33.15 -17.22
N LYS A 125 28.03 34.24 -16.49
CA LYS A 125 27.26 35.40 -16.96
C LYS A 125 28.13 36.29 -17.82
#